data_AF-A0A165PH32-F1
#
_entry.id   AF-A0A165PH32-F1
#
_cell.length_a   1.000
_cell.length_b   1.000
_cell.length_c   1.000
_cell.angle_alpha   90.00
_cell.angle_beta   90.00
_cell.angle_gamma   90.00
#
_symmetry.space_group_name_H-M   'P 1'
#
loop_
_entity.id
_entity.type
_entity.pdbx_description
1 polymer ?
#
loop_
_entity_poly.entity_id
_entity_poly.type
_entity_poly.pdbx_seq_one_letter_code
_entity_poly.pdbx_strand_id
1 'polypeptide(L)'
;GLVYSLDHSCKVVRGTEGHQAALFPPMWRKLRGQDLCAAMFRLTLKGPESVSCSGRRLTFNFESLIFTLAPLTHTSIQFYPKKVWDESIMPIHKKLRKYHIAIAFEFKKFVMAFLSYDLLFQPGWYMRMSDIPQHPPDVYEDFAGFIKSIASYLQDRLKKPMTGKGKFISVMRSSQSIWSRLGVGVYTANEIMVMAGLSQDLEDIEVLRVPSRLARVIAALYTFAYRTKHDDDLALLRPSLHGGIMMAPTREQRSRYARWLLAYGKSELRCTVMHASLIDDYNQRLDNLSKQGSLWARSTMDDLYDPFDPALVEPALRSSEFNLGHLIFGEEKWISLGGTKPTVLDPLTKVYQSQRQLASCFSLTFLDLGHYATLFEEAFRERRRNLRLFKMPKAVFTLLRPFPANSIAFPGDTSVSKSAKCHELHGNKKKSWLLQDIVNRSNTDVAIGPLEYCGHALVVNTPHGERLIATCRADPSLPENLRDREMRTLFRVRNKMDQSGERRETMAPNMKRKADNEVRKVLAA
;
A
#
# COMPACT_ATOMS: atom_id res chain seq x y z
N GLY A 1 -17.61 23.54 -9.16
CA GLY A 1 -16.21 23.29 -8.73
C GLY A 1 -15.92 23.82 -7.34
N LEU A 2 -16.86 24.57 -6.78
CA LEU A 2 -16.98 24.83 -5.35
C LEU A 2 -17.56 23.58 -4.65
N VAL A 3 -17.67 23.67 -3.33
CA VAL A 3 -18.26 22.65 -2.46
C VAL A 3 -19.74 22.96 -2.26
N TYR A 4 -20.59 21.94 -2.30
CA TYR A 4 -22.03 22.09 -2.12
C TYR A 4 -22.56 21.00 -1.19
N SER A 5 -23.58 21.33 -0.40
CA SER A 5 -24.29 20.36 0.42
C SER A 5 -25.01 19.34 -0.45
N LEU A 6 -24.96 18.07 -0.04
CA LEU A 6 -25.71 17.01 -0.69
C LEU A 6 -27.10 16.91 -0.10
N ASP A 7 -28.10 16.66 -0.94
CA ASP A 7 -29.47 16.40 -0.54
C ASP A 7 -30.06 15.18 -1.29
N HIS A 8 -31.34 14.93 -1.06
CA HIS A 8 -32.09 13.83 -1.67
C HIS A 8 -32.16 13.91 -3.22
N SER A 9 -31.89 15.06 -3.83
CA SER A 9 -31.88 15.25 -5.28
C SER A 9 -30.55 14.83 -5.92
N CYS A 10 -29.53 14.52 -5.12
CA CYS A 10 -28.21 14.13 -5.60
C CYS A 10 -28.24 12.84 -6.42
N LYS A 11 -28.00 12.96 -7.72
CA LYS A 11 -27.89 11.84 -8.68
C LYS A 11 -26.44 11.37 -8.88
N VAL A 12 -25.49 11.94 -8.15
CA VAL A 12 -24.07 11.68 -8.34
C VAL A 12 -23.72 10.27 -7.86
N VAL A 13 -23.00 9.54 -8.71
CA VAL A 13 -22.44 8.22 -8.40
C VAL A 13 -20.92 8.22 -8.50
N ARG A 14 -20.25 7.33 -7.77
CA ARG A 14 -18.78 7.21 -7.67
C ARG A 14 -18.36 5.75 -7.59
N GLY A 15 -17.19 5.43 -8.13
CA GLY A 15 -16.63 4.09 -8.17
C GLY A 15 -15.94 3.81 -9.49
N THR A 16 -15.33 2.63 -9.61
CA THR A 16 -14.79 2.15 -10.89
C THR A 16 -15.93 1.81 -11.86
N GLU A 17 -15.59 1.68 -13.14
CA GLU A 17 -16.51 1.13 -14.13
C GLU A 17 -17.10 -0.21 -13.63
N GLY A 18 -18.42 -0.36 -13.75
CA GLY A 18 -19.17 -1.52 -13.25
C GLY A 18 -19.42 -1.59 -11.73
N HIS A 19 -18.84 -0.70 -10.91
CA HIS A 19 -19.00 -0.71 -9.45
C HIS A 19 -19.28 0.69 -8.89
N GLN A 20 -20.16 1.43 -9.56
CA GLN A 20 -20.56 2.76 -9.12
C GLN A 20 -21.64 2.70 -8.03
N ALA A 21 -21.49 3.51 -6.99
CA ALA A 21 -22.41 3.64 -5.88
C ALA A 21 -22.86 5.11 -5.73
N ALA A 22 -24.07 5.31 -5.21
CA ALA A 22 -24.61 6.63 -4.97
C ALA A 22 -23.80 7.38 -3.91
N LEU A 23 -23.52 8.66 -4.15
CA LEU A 23 -22.85 9.51 -3.19
C LEU A 23 -23.75 9.86 -2.00
N PHE A 24 -25.05 10.06 -2.25
CA PHE A 24 -26.07 10.28 -1.22
C PHE A 24 -26.75 8.95 -0.82
N PRO A 25 -27.12 8.75 0.46
CA PRO A 25 -27.75 7.52 0.93
C PRO A 25 -29.01 7.15 0.12
N PRO A 26 -29.03 6.03 -0.63
CA PRO A 26 -30.16 5.68 -1.49
C PRO A 26 -31.48 5.50 -0.73
N MET A 27 -31.41 4.95 0.48
CA MET A 27 -32.56 4.74 1.36
C MET A 27 -33.22 6.04 1.80
N TRP A 28 -32.50 7.17 1.77
CA TRP A 28 -33.03 8.47 2.17
C TRP A 28 -33.58 9.29 1.00
N ARG A 29 -33.50 8.79 -0.24
CA ARG A 29 -34.01 9.51 -1.42
C ARG A 29 -35.50 9.81 -1.38
N LYS A 30 -36.27 9.05 -0.60
CA LYS A 30 -37.71 9.26 -0.40
C LYS A 30 -38.02 10.27 0.72
N LEU A 31 -37.06 10.55 1.60
CA LEU A 31 -37.24 11.54 2.67
C LEU A 31 -37.21 12.96 2.07
N ARG A 32 -38.01 13.86 2.66
CA ARG A 32 -38.18 15.25 2.22
C ARG A 32 -38.22 16.17 3.44
N GLY A 33 -37.81 17.43 3.25
CA GLY A 33 -37.97 18.49 4.25
C GLY A 33 -37.53 18.09 5.65
N GLN A 34 -38.44 18.21 6.61
CA GLN A 34 -38.19 17.95 8.03
C GLN A 34 -37.80 16.50 8.34
N ASP A 35 -38.32 15.51 7.62
CA ASP A 35 -38.00 14.09 7.86
C ASP A 35 -36.54 13.80 7.55
N LEU A 36 -36.02 14.38 6.46
CA LEU A 36 -34.61 14.25 6.10
C LEU A 36 -33.73 14.94 7.13
N CYS A 37 -34.09 16.16 7.54
CA CYS A 37 -33.38 16.89 8.60
C CYS A 37 -33.36 16.06 9.90
N ALA A 38 -34.50 15.54 10.34
CA ALA A 38 -34.62 14.74 11.55
C ALA A 38 -33.76 13.46 11.48
N ALA A 39 -33.72 12.79 10.32
CA ALA A 39 -32.85 11.64 10.11
C ALA A 39 -31.36 12.02 10.19
N MET A 40 -30.96 13.13 9.58
CA MET A 40 -29.58 13.63 9.62
C MET A 40 -29.14 14.04 11.04
N PHE A 41 -30.01 14.71 11.81
CA PHE A 41 -29.71 15.14 13.18
C PHE A 41 -29.54 13.97 14.16
N ARG A 42 -29.98 12.76 13.81
CA ARG A 42 -29.77 11.54 14.61
C ARG A 42 -28.43 10.86 14.34
N LEU A 43 -27.70 11.27 13.31
CA LEU A 43 -26.40 10.70 13.00
C LEU A 43 -25.37 11.11 14.06
N THR A 44 -24.78 10.13 14.74
CA THR A 44 -23.78 10.36 15.77
C THR A 44 -22.63 9.38 15.62
N LEU A 45 -21.39 9.89 15.65
CA LEU A 45 -20.19 9.05 15.72
C LEU A 45 -19.76 8.98 17.19
N LYS A 46 -19.95 7.82 17.83
CA LYS A 46 -19.85 7.66 19.30
C LYS A 46 -18.43 7.63 19.87
N GLY A 47 -17.44 7.40 19.02
CA GLY A 47 -16.05 7.28 19.45
C GLY A 47 -15.21 6.41 18.52
N PRO A 48 -13.98 6.06 18.91
CA PRO A 48 -13.09 5.21 18.12
C PRO A 48 -13.73 3.87 17.72
N GLU A 49 -14.56 3.27 18.57
CA GLU A 49 -15.27 2.01 18.33
C GLU A 49 -16.30 2.08 17.20
N SER A 50 -16.77 3.29 16.87
CA SER A 50 -17.66 3.52 15.75
C SER A 50 -16.92 3.69 14.40
N VAL A 51 -15.59 3.64 14.43
CA VAL A 51 -14.73 3.69 13.25
C VAL A 51 -13.92 2.40 13.16
N SER A 52 -14.01 1.72 12.03
CA SER A 52 -13.20 0.51 11.78
C SER A 52 -12.64 0.50 10.37
N CYS A 53 -11.62 -0.33 10.17
CA CYS A 53 -11.08 -0.59 8.85
C CYS A 53 -11.04 -2.09 8.59
N SER A 54 -11.32 -2.50 7.36
CA SER A 54 -11.16 -3.87 6.92
C SER A 54 -10.59 -3.89 5.51
N GLY A 55 -9.38 -4.40 5.36
CA GLY A 55 -8.61 -4.30 4.12
C GLY A 55 -8.45 -2.84 3.68
N ARG A 56 -9.03 -2.48 2.52
CA ARG A 56 -9.00 -1.10 1.97
C ARG A 56 -10.28 -0.31 2.22
N ARG A 57 -11.18 -0.78 3.09
CA ARG A 57 -12.45 -0.09 3.37
C ARG A 57 -12.41 0.51 4.77
N LEU A 58 -12.77 1.78 4.87
CA LEU A 58 -13.09 2.46 6.12
C LEU A 58 -14.59 2.35 6.37
N THR A 59 -14.99 2.17 7.63
CA THR A 59 -16.37 2.07 8.07
C THR A 59 -16.59 3.09 9.18
N PHE A 60 -17.65 3.88 9.05
CA PHE A 60 -18.11 4.89 10.01
C PHE A 60 -19.55 4.56 10.37
N ASN A 61 -19.76 4.13 11.61
CA ASN A 61 -21.07 3.79 12.13
C ASN A 61 -21.69 5.02 12.80
N PHE A 62 -22.61 5.69 12.10
CA PHE A 62 -23.38 6.82 12.62
C PHE A 62 -24.67 6.39 13.34
N GLU A 63 -24.67 5.17 13.90
CA GLU A 63 -25.78 4.47 14.53
C GLU A 63 -26.92 4.11 13.56
N SER A 64 -27.72 5.10 13.20
CA SER A 64 -28.89 4.94 12.32
C SER A 64 -28.53 4.81 10.83
N LEU A 65 -27.27 5.07 10.49
CA LEU A 65 -26.72 4.92 9.15
C LEU A 65 -25.25 4.55 9.24
N ILE A 66 -24.80 3.63 8.39
CA ILE A 66 -23.40 3.25 8.30
C ILE A 66 -22.88 3.71 6.94
N PHE A 67 -21.78 4.46 6.98
CA PHE A 67 -21.04 4.87 5.81
C PHE A 67 -19.79 4.02 5.68
N THR A 68 -19.49 3.59 4.47
CA THR A 68 -18.20 2.98 4.15
C THR A 68 -17.55 3.69 2.98
N LEU A 69 -16.22 3.71 2.97
CA LEU A 69 -15.45 4.30 1.88
C LEU A 69 -14.22 3.45 1.59
N ALA A 70 -14.07 3.04 0.33
CA ALA A 70 -12.79 2.60 -0.20
C ALA A 70 -12.12 3.78 -0.93
N PRO A 71 -10.96 4.28 -0.45
CA PRO A 71 -10.33 5.47 -1.02
C PRO A 71 -9.67 5.23 -2.39
N LEU A 72 -9.44 3.96 -2.74
CA LEU A 72 -8.73 3.54 -3.96
C LEU A 72 -7.33 4.18 -4.06
N THR A 73 -7.01 4.90 -5.14
CA THR A 73 -5.62 5.34 -5.43
C THR A 73 -5.28 6.74 -4.95
N HIS A 74 -6.19 7.71 -5.09
CA HIS A 74 -5.86 9.12 -4.89
C HIS A 74 -6.85 9.83 -3.97
N THR A 75 -7.32 9.13 -2.93
CA THR A 75 -8.24 9.70 -1.93
C THR A 75 -7.63 9.63 -0.53
N SER A 76 -7.73 10.72 0.21
CA SER A 76 -7.28 10.87 1.60
C SER A 76 -8.42 11.37 2.47
N ILE A 77 -8.24 11.22 3.78
CA ILE A 77 -9.03 11.90 4.80
C ILE A 77 -8.24 13.11 5.33
N GLN A 78 -8.94 14.20 5.59
CA GLN A 78 -8.42 15.39 6.25
C GLN A 78 -9.49 15.97 7.19
N PHE A 79 -9.06 16.53 8.30
CA PHE A 79 -9.94 17.20 9.25
C PHE A 79 -9.64 18.70 9.25
N TYR A 80 -10.69 19.52 9.19
CA TYR A 80 -10.57 20.97 9.18
C TYR A 80 -11.34 21.58 10.34
N PRO A 81 -10.80 22.55 11.10
CA PRO A 81 -11.65 23.42 11.92
C PRO A 81 -12.79 24.00 11.11
N LYS A 82 -13.97 24.16 11.72
CA LYS A 82 -15.13 24.72 11.01
C LYS A 82 -14.83 26.07 10.36
N LYS A 83 -14.14 26.96 11.08
CA LYS A 83 -13.68 28.26 10.56
C LYS A 83 -12.81 28.12 9.30
N VAL A 84 -11.81 27.25 9.31
CA VAL A 84 -10.92 27.00 8.17
C VAL A 84 -11.71 26.41 6.99
N TRP A 85 -12.68 25.54 7.26
CA TRP A 85 -13.54 25.00 6.21
C TRP A 85 -14.35 26.10 5.52
N ASP A 86 -15.02 26.95 6.30
CA ASP A 86 -15.92 27.99 5.79
C ASP A 86 -15.14 29.12 5.10
N GLU A 87 -13.98 29.51 5.63
CA GLU A 87 -13.19 30.65 5.13
C GLU A 87 -12.17 30.25 4.05
N SER A 88 -11.61 29.03 4.11
CA SER A 88 -10.44 28.65 3.29
C SER A 88 -10.70 27.49 2.35
N ILE A 89 -11.65 26.60 2.67
CA ILE A 89 -12.00 25.49 1.77
C ILE A 89 -13.17 25.86 0.89
N MET A 90 -14.36 26.09 1.43
CA MET A 90 -15.60 26.30 0.67
C MET A 90 -15.51 27.36 -0.45
N PRO A 91 -14.98 28.57 -0.22
CA PRO A 91 -15.01 29.63 -1.22
C PRO A 91 -14.01 29.41 -2.37
N ILE A 92 -12.98 28.59 -2.15
CA ILE A 92 -11.91 28.41 -3.13
C ILE A 92 -12.35 27.44 -4.23
N HIS A 93 -12.06 27.74 -5.50
CA HIS A 93 -12.38 26.80 -6.58
C HIS A 93 -11.40 25.61 -6.62
N LYS A 94 -11.87 24.40 -6.96
CA LYS A 94 -11.01 23.18 -7.06
C LYS A 94 -9.74 23.35 -7.90
N LYS A 95 -9.78 24.22 -8.93
CA LYS A 95 -8.62 24.52 -9.80
C LYS A 95 -7.46 25.18 -9.03
N LEU A 96 -7.78 25.91 -7.96
CA LEU A 96 -6.82 26.56 -7.08
C LEU A 96 -6.35 25.61 -5.97
N ARG A 97 -7.29 24.87 -5.36
CA ARG A 97 -6.97 23.84 -4.37
C ARG A 97 -6.11 22.71 -4.91
N LYS A 98 -6.25 22.36 -6.21
CA LYS A 98 -5.61 21.20 -6.88
C LYS A 98 -6.08 19.82 -6.39
N TYR A 99 -7.20 19.79 -5.69
CA TYR A 99 -7.90 18.57 -5.29
C TYR A 99 -9.41 18.82 -5.27
N HIS A 100 -10.17 17.73 -5.26
CA HIS A 100 -11.60 17.71 -5.14
C HIS A 100 -12.00 17.36 -3.72
N ILE A 101 -13.15 17.87 -3.26
CA ILE A 101 -13.84 17.31 -2.11
C ILE A 101 -14.68 16.15 -2.65
N ALA A 102 -14.33 14.92 -2.28
CA ALA A 102 -15.04 13.71 -2.66
C ALA A 102 -16.38 13.61 -1.91
N ILE A 103 -16.31 13.66 -0.58
CA ILE A 103 -17.44 13.74 0.34
C ILE A 103 -16.93 14.36 1.64
N ALA A 104 -17.77 15.11 2.36
CA ALA A 104 -17.42 15.67 3.66
C ALA A 104 -18.59 15.52 4.63
N PHE A 105 -18.24 15.34 5.90
CA PHE A 105 -19.15 15.23 7.03
C PHE A 105 -18.90 16.41 7.97
N GLU A 106 -19.93 17.22 8.15
CA GLU A 106 -19.86 18.41 9.00
C GLU A 106 -20.27 18.05 10.43
N PHE A 107 -19.36 18.27 11.38
CA PHE A 107 -19.61 18.17 12.81
C PHE A 107 -19.62 19.56 13.43
N LYS A 108 -20.08 19.66 14.68
CA LYS A 108 -20.20 20.94 15.41
C LYS A 108 -18.91 21.79 15.42
N LYS A 109 -17.74 21.16 15.51
CA LYS A 109 -16.44 21.87 15.67
C LYS A 109 -15.52 21.75 14.46
N PHE A 110 -15.72 20.75 13.61
CA PHE A 110 -14.81 20.42 12.53
C PHE A 110 -15.55 19.76 11.36
N VAL A 111 -14.89 19.74 10.21
CA VAL A 111 -15.34 18.99 9.04
C VAL A 111 -14.37 17.86 8.75
N MET A 112 -14.87 16.64 8.66
CA MET A 112 -14.13 15.49 8.17
C MET A 112 -14.35 15.39 6.66
N ALA A 113 -13.30 15.63 5.89
CA ALA A 113 -13.38 15.65 4.44
C ALA A 113 -12.54 14.55 3.81
N PHE A 114 -13.15 13.81 2.89
CA PHE A 114 -12.43 12.96 1.98
C PHE A 114 -12.05 13.78 0.75
N LEU A 115 -10.74 13.90 0.53
CA LEU A 115 -10.17 14.67 -0.57
C LEU A 115 -9.75 13.70 -1.65
N SER A 116 -10.00 14.02 -2.92
CA SER A 116 -9.61 13.16 -4.03
C SER A 116 -9.00 13.96 -5.18
N TYR A 117 -7.98 13.41 -5.82
CA TYR A 117 -7.40 14.03 -7.02
C TYR A 117 -8.31 13.85 -8.25
N ASP A 118 -8.92 12.68 -8.38
CA ASP A 118 -9.64 12.22 -9.59
C ASP A 118 -11.10 11.80 -9.32
N LEU A 119 -11.55 11.89 -8.06
CA LEU A 119 -12.86 11.40 -7.60
C LEU A 119 -13.04 9.88 -7.77
N LEU A 120 -11.95 9.13 -7.86
CA LEU A 120 -11.97 7.67 -7.91
C LEU A 120 -11.97 7.11 -6.48
N PHE A 121 -13.17 6.94 -5.92
CA PHE A 121 -13.42 6.30 -4.62
C PHE A 121 -14.75 5.56 -4.68
N GLN A 122 -14.98 4.63 -3.75
CA GLN A 122 -16.20 3.83 -3.70
C GLN A 122 -16.91 4.01 -2.36
N PRO A 123 -17.98 4.82 -2.30
CA PRO A 123 -18.83 4.96 -1.12
C PRO A 123 -19.78 3.76 -0.99
N GLY A 124 -20.22 3.47 0.23
CA GLY A 124 -21.28 2.50 0.51
C GLY A 124 -22.13 2.97 1.69
N TRP A 125 -23.43 2.73 1.62
CA TRP A 125 -24.41 3.14 2.64
C TRP A 125 -25.22 1.93 3.09
N TYR A 126 -25.33 1.74 4.39
CA TYR A 126 -25.97 0.57 4.99
C TYR A 126 -26.79 0.96 6.22
N MET A 127 -27.84 0.20 6.51
CA MET A 127 -28.65 0.39 7.72
C MET A 127 -28.15 -0.47 8.88
N ARG A 128 -27.47 -1.59 8.60
CA ARG A 128 -26.97 -2.52 9.63
C ARG A 128 -25.57 -3.01 9.28
N MET A 129 -24.76 -3.29 10.30
CA MET A 129 -23.40 -3.83 10.13
C MET A 129 -23.41 -5.18 9.38
N SER A 130 -24.45 -5.99 9.56
CA SER A 130 -24.64 -7.27 8.86
C SER A 130 -24.84 -7.12 7.35
N ASP A 131 -25.27 -5.94 6.88
CA ASP A 131 -25.50 -5.68 5.45
C ASP A 131 -24.21 -5.30 4.71
N ILE A 132 -23.12 -5.03 5.44
CA ILE A 132 -21.82 -4.69 4.85
C ILE A 132 -21.20 -5.96 4.23
N PRO A 133 -20.70 -5.90 2.99
CA PRO A 133 -20.04 -7.05 2.36
C PRO A 133 -18.89 -7.54 3.23
N GLN A 134 -18.98 -8.81 3.64
CA GLN A 134 -18.02 -9.46 4.53
C GLN A 134 -16.62 -9.49 3.92
N HIS A 135 -15.64 -9.13 4.74
CA HIS A 135 -14.24 -9.26 4.42
C HIS A 135 -13.65 -10.50 5.12
N PRO A 136 -12.56 -11.06 4.61
CA PRO A 136 -11.79 -12.01 5.38
C PRO A 136 -11.36 -11.39 6.72
N PRO A 137 -11.24 -12.19 7.79
CA PRO A 137 -10.74 -11.69 9.06
C PRO A 137 -9.35 -11.05 8.91
N ASP A 138 -9.09 -10.06 9.76
CA ASP A 138 -7.82 -9.32 9.73
C ASP A 138 -6.66 -10.25 10.14
N VAL A 139 -5.56 -10.18 9.39
CA VAL A 139 -4.39 -11.03 9.63
C VAL A 139 -3.78 -10.80 11.02
N TYR A 140 -3.88 -9.58 11.56
CA TYR A 140 -3.29 -9.22 12.83
C TYR A 140 -4.27 -9.41 13.99
N GLU A 141 -5.51 -8.93 13.85
CA GLU A 141 -6.51 -8.94 14.94
C GLU A 141 -7.23 -10.30 15.10
N ASP A 142 -7.38 -11.09 14.02
CA ASP A 142 -8.01 -12.43 14.04
C ASP A 142 -7.23 -13.40 13.14
N PHE A 143 -6.01 -13.74 13.56
CA PHE A 143 -5.15 -14.63 12.78
C PHE A 143 -5.76 -16.03 12.58
N ALA A 144 -6.44 -16.58 13.58
CA ALA A 144 -7.08 -17.89 13.48
C ALA A 144 -8.18 -17.92 12.39
N GLY A 145 -9.08 -16.92 12.40
CA GLY A 145 -10.10 -16.76 11.36
C GLY A 145 -9.49 -16.48 9.98
N PHE A 146 -8.39 -15.72 9.94
CA PHE A 146 -7.64 -15.46 8.72
C PHE A 146 -7.04 -16.75 8.15
N ILE A 147 -6.36 -17.57 8.95
CA ILE A 147 -5.78 -18.86 8.50
C ILE A 147 -6.87 -19.80 8.00
N LYS A 148 -8.03 -19.87 8.67
CA LYS A 148 -9.18 -20.64 8.19
C LYS A 148 -9.64 -20.16 6.81
N SER A 149 -9.66 -18.84 6.59
CA SER A 149 -10.02 -18.25 5.30
C SER A 149 -8.97 -18.55 4.21
N ILE A 150 -7.68 -18.55 4.54
CA ILE A 150 -6.61 -18.94 3.62
C ILE A 150 -6.67 -20.43 3.29
N ALA A 151 -6.92 -21.29 4.27
CA ALA A 151 -7.09 -22.73 4.08
C ALA A 151 -8.25 -23.03 3.12
N SER A 152 -9.42 -22.39 3.33
CA SER A 152 -10.56 -22.49 2.42
C SER A 152 -10.22 -21.97 1.02
N TYR A 153 -9.55 -20.82 0.93
CA TYR A 153 -9.09 -20.28 -0.35
C TYR A 153 -8.16 -21.25 -1.09
N LEU A 154 -7.20 -21.86 -0.38
CA LEU A 154 -6.27 -22.83 -0.97
C LEU A 154 -7.04 -24.05 -1.52
N GLN A 155 -7.95 -24.62 -0.73
CA GLN A 155 -8.79 -25.74 -1.17
C GLN A 155 -9.61 -25.40 -2.43
N ASP A 156 -10.23 -24.22 -2.47
CA ASP A 156 -11.03 -23.77 -3.61
C ASP A 156 -10.19 -23.46 -4.84
N ARG A 157 -8.98 -22.93 -4.64
CA ARG A 157 -8.04 -22.71 -5.74
C ARG A 157 -7.60 -24.05 -6.32
N LEU A 158 -7.17 -25.01 -5.51
CA LEU A 158 -6.67 -26.29 -6.03
C LEU A 158 -7.71 -27.11 -6.79
N LYS A 159 -9.01 -26.88 -6.58
CA LYS A 159 -10.09 -27.50 -7.35
C LYS A 159 -10.28 -26.91 -8.76
N LYS A 160 -9.77 -25.71 -9.04
CA LYS A 160 -10.01 -25.02 -10.33
C LYS A 160 -8.99 -25.44 -11.40
N PRO A 161 -9.43 -25.75 -12.63
CA PRO A 161 -8.55 -26.25 -13.70
C PRO A 161 -7.53 -25.21 -14.21
N MET A 162 -7.77 -23.92 -13.98
CA MET A 162 -6.87 -22.82 -14.36
C MET A 162 -5.91 -22.40 -13.22
N THR A 163 -5.89 -23.13 -12.11
CA THR A 163 -5.01 -22.84 -10.99
C THR A 163 -3.56 -23.08 -11.39
N GLY A 164 -2.71 -22.11 -11.10
CA GLY A 164 -1.30 -22.12 -11.48
C GLY A 164 -0.94 -21.28 -12.70
N LYS A 165 -1.91 -20.75 -13.45
CA LYS A 165 -1.59 -19.81 -14.53
C LYS A 165 -1.39 -18.40 -13.98
N GLY A 166 -0.18 -17.87 -14.18
CA GLY A 166 0.17 -16.49 -13.88
C GLY A 166 1.03 -16.33 -12.64
N LYS A 167 1.67 -15.17 -12.53
CA LYS A 167 2.61 -14.86 -11.45
C LYS A 167 1.86 -14.62 -10.13
N PHE A 168 2.33 -15.21 -9.05
CA PHE A 168 1.68 -15.13 -7.73
C PHE A 168 1.47 -13.67 -7.29
N ILE A 169 2.48 -12.81 -7.49
CA ILE A 169 2.38 -11.38 -7.15
C ILE A 169 1.25 -10.66 -7.91
N SER A 170 0.91 -11.11 -9.12
CA SER A 170 -0.23 -10.59 -9.88
C SER A 170 -1.55 -11.11 -9.31
N VAL A 171 -1.59 -12.36 -8.86
CA VAL A 171 -2.75 -12.94 -8.15
C VAL A 171 -3.02 -12.17 -6.86
N MET A 172 -1.99 -11.87 -6.06
CA MET A 172 -2.13 -11.07 -4.82
C MET A 172 -2.79 -9.70 -5.06
N ARG A 173 -2.56 -9.10 -6.23
CA ARG A 173 -3.05 -7.77 -6.59
C ARG A 173 -4.39 -7.79 -7.32
N SER A 174 -4.88 -8.97 -7.72
CA SER A 174 -6.16 -9.10 -8.42
C SER A 174 -7.31 -8.69 -7.49
N SER A 175 -8.26 -7.90 -8.02
CA SER A 175 -9.40 -7.39 -7.26
C SER A 175 -10.27 -8.49 -6.62
N GLN A 176 -10.28 -9.69 -7.22
CA GLN A 176 -11.03 -10.84 -6.74
C GLN A 176 -10.25 -11.73 -5.76
N SER A 177 -8.96 -11.46 -5.55
CA SER A 177 -8.13 -12.28 -4.67
C SER A 177 -8.46 -12.04 -3.19
N ILE A 178 -8.23 -13.06 -2.35
CA ILE A 178 -8.31 -12.90 -0.90
C ILE A 178 -7.32 -11.84 -0.39
N TRP A 179 -6.13 -11.81 -0.97
CA TRP A 179 -5.06 -10.86 -0.65
C TRP A 179 -5.48 -9.40 -0.88
N SER A 180 -6.08 -9.08 -2.04
CA SER A 180 -6.56 -7.72 -2.30
C SER A 180 -7.71 -7.33 -1.37
N ARG A 181 -8.55 -8.27 -0.93
CA ARG A 181 -9.62 -8.02 0.05
C ARG A 181 -9.10 -7.76 1.47
N LEU A 182 -7.92 -8.30 1.78
CA LEU A 182 -7.12 -7.97 2.97
C LEU A 182 -6.30 -6.67 2.81
N GLY A 183 -6.42 -6.05 1.65
CA GLY A 183 -5.83 -4.75 1.35
C GLY A 183 -4.45 -4.78 0.71
N VAL A 184 -3.90 -5.95 0.41
CA VAL A 184 -2.59 -6.10 -0.25
C VAL A 184 -2.56 -5.40 -1.60
N GLY A 185 -1.89 -4.25 -1.67
CA GLY A 185 -1.72 -3.41 -2.86
C GLY A 185 -0.51 -3.76 -3.72
N VAL A 186 -0.21 -2.88 -4.69
CA VAL A 186 0.96 -3.04 -5.57
C VAL A 186 2.25 -3.07 -4.75
N TYR A 187 2.44 -2.06 -3.90
CA TYR A 187 3.64 -1.98 -3.06
C TYR A 187 3.62 -3.00 -1.93
N THR A 188 2.49 -3.21 -1.26
CA THR A 188 2.36 -4.21 -0.18
C THR A 188 2.71 -5.61 -0.67
N ALA A 189 2.25 -6.02 -1.85
CA ALA A 189 2.62 -7.31 -2.43
C ALA A 189 4.13 -7.39 -2.72
N ASN A 190 4.76 -6.28 -3.14
CA ASN A 190 6.21 -6.24 -3.34
C ASN A 190 6.97 -6.44 -2.03
N GLU A 191 6.57 -5.70 -0.99
CA GLU A 191 7.13 -5.81 0.36
C GLU A 191 7.00 -7.23 0.92
N ILE A 192 5.80 -7.82 0.83
CA ILE A 192 5.53 -9.19 1.30
C ILE A 192 6.40 -10.21 0.57
N MET A 193 6.51 -10.11 -0.76
CA MET A 193 7.35 -11.06 -1.53
C MET A 193 8.82 -10.94 -1.15
N VAL A 194 9.34 -9.73 -0.93
CA VAL A 194 10.72 -9.54 -0.49
C VAL A 194 10.93 -10.04 0.94
N MET A 195 10.01 -9.75 1.87
CA MET A 195 10.06 -10.25 3.25
C MET A 195 9.99 -11.77 3.32
N ALA A 196 9.21 -12.40 2.44
CA ALA A 196 9.09 -13.86 2.35
C ALA A 196 10.31 -14.52 1.67
N GLY A 197 11.27 -13.75 1.14
CA GLY A 197 12.42 -14.26 0.40
C GLY A 197 12.05 -14.90 -0.93
N LEU A 198 10.97 -14.44 -1.58
CA LEU A 198 10.40 -15.07 -2.77
C LEU A 198 10.64 -14.26 -4.04
N SER A 199 10.99 -14.95 -5.13
CA SER A 199 11.02 -14.37 -6.46
C SER A 199 9.62 -13.92 -6.89
N GLN A 200 9.52 -12.69 -7.39
CA GLN A 200 8.27 -12.13 -7.93
C GLN A 200 7.87 -12.77 -9.26
N ASP A 201 8.75 -13.60 -9.81
CA ASP A 201 8.51 -14.36 -11.03
C ASP A 201 7.97 -15.78 -10.77
N LEU A 202 7.75 -16.15 -9.49
CA LEU A 202 7.07 -17.40 -9.13
C LEU A 202 5.62 -17.40 -9.63
N GLU A 203 5.20 -18.54 -10.14
CA GLU A 203 3.82 -18.80 -10.50
C GLU A 203 2.96 -19.05 -9.26
N ASP A 204 1.65 -18.79 -9.39
CA ASP A 204 0.68 -18.93 -8.29
C ASP A 204 0.78 -20.30 -7.60
N ILE A 205 0.89 -21.36 -8.40
CA ILE A 205 0.93 -22.73 -7.90
C ILE A 205 2.25 -23.09 -7.21
N GLU A 206 3.36 -22.46 -7.59
CA GLU A 206 4.67 -22.69 -6.97
C GLU A 206 4.73 -22.14 -5.55
N VAL A 207 3.86 -21.17 -5.23
CA VAL A 207 3.68 -20.66 -3.87
C VAL A 207 2.61 -21.47 -3.13
N LEU A 208 1.46 -21.72 -3.76
CA LEU A 208 0.33 -22.38 -3.10
C LEU A 208 0.58 -23.87 -2.79
N ARG A 209 1.33 -24.61 -3.62
CA ARG A 209 1.62 -26.03 -3.36
C ARG A 209 2.71 -26.26 -2.32
N VAL A 210 3.57 -25.28 -2.09
CA VAL A 210 4.73 -25.41 -1.21
C VAL A 210 4.37 -24.79 0.15
N PRO A 211 4.15 -25.60 1.21
CA PRO A 211 3.69 -25.09 2.50
C PRO A 211 4.60 -24.00 3.05
N SER A 212 5.92 -24.16 2.92
CA SER A 212 6.89 -23.17 3.37
C SER A 212 6.73 -21.82 2.69
N ARG A 213 6.57 -21.78 1.36
CA ARG A 213 6.43 -20.52 0.63
C ARG A 213 5.15 -19.78 1.02
N LEU A 214 4.02 -20.49 1.10
CA LEU A 214 2.76 -19.87 1.52
C LEU A 214 2.81 -19.42 2.98
N ALA A 215 3.39 -20.22 3.88
CA ALA A 215 3.58 -19.86 5.28
C ALA A 215 4.47 -18.62 5.44
N ARG A 216 5.54 -18.49 4.64
CA ARG A 216 6.39 -17.28 4.60
C ARG A 216 5.63 -16.05 4.09
N VAL A 217 4.77 -16.19 3.07
CA VAL A 217 3.89 -15.09 2.61
C VAL A 217 2.93 -14.64 3.71
N ILE A 218 2.36 -15.59 4.44
CA ILE A 218 1.47 -15.31 5.58
C ILE A 218 2.23 -14.60 6.71
N ALA A 219 3.40 -15.13 7.10
CA ALA A 219 4.24 -14.54 8.13
C ALA A 219 4.71 -13.12 7.76
N ALA A 220 5.03 -12.90 6.48
CA ALA A 220 5.37 -11.59 5.95
C ALA A 220 4.18 -10.62 5.97
N LEU A 221 2.98 -11.07 5.60
CA LEU A 221 1.77 -10.25 5.69
C LEU A 221 1.41 -9.90 7.15
N TYR A 222 1.48 -10.86 8.06
CA TYR A 222 1.31 -10.63 9.50
C TYR A 222 2.32 -9.61 10.00
N THR A 223 3.60 -9.80 9.69
CA THR A 223 4.66 -8.88 10.12
C THR A 223 4.46 -7.48 9.56
N PHE A 224 4.02 -7.36 8.30
CA PHE A 224 3.71 -6.07 7.70
C PHE A 224 2.57 -5.35 8.44
N ALA A 225 1.51 -6.08 8.81
CA ALA A 225 0.40 -5.55 9.60
C ALA A 225 0.83 -5.22 11.04
N TYR A 226 1.61 -6.10 11.68
CA TYR A 226 2.19 -5.90 13.01
C TYR A 226 2.97 -4.59 13.07
N ARG A 227 3.91 -4.36 12.13
CA ARG A 227 4.70 -3.13 12.05
C ARG A 227 3.81 -1.90 11.91
N THR A 228 2.77 -1.97 11.08
CA THR A 228 1.82 -0.85 10.93
C THR A 228 1.12 -0.49 12.26
N LYS A 229 0.93 -1.47 13.15
CA LYS A 229 0.24 -1.33 14.43
C LYS A 229 1.18 -1.01 15.60
N HIS A 230 2.43 -1.47 15.55
CA HIS A 230 3.38 -1.46 16.68
C HIS A 230 4.63 -0.63 16.44
N ASP A 231 5.16 -0.64 15.21
CA ASP A 231 6.12 0.41 14.86
C ASP A 231 5.31 1.71 14.95
N ASP A 232 5.87 2.75 15.57
CA ASP A 232 5.17 4.02 15.81
C ASP A 232 4.91 4.70 14.44
N ASP A 233 3.99 4.17 13.64
CA ASP A 233 3.49 4.78 12.41
C ASP A 233 2.85 6.12 12.76
N LEU A 234 2.34 6.26 13.98
CA LEU A 234 2.01 7.55 14.54
C LEU A 234 3.24 8.47 14.67
N ALA A 235 4.47 8.01 14.93
CA ALA A 235 5.67 8.84 14.80
C ALA A 235 5.99 9.25 13.36
N LEU A 236 5.53 8.51 12.34
CA LEU A 236 5.59 8.99 10.95
C LEU A 236 4.55 10.09 10.70
N LEU A 237 3.33 9.92 11.19
CA LEU A 237 2.19 10.80 10.89
C LEU A 237 2.09 12.01 11.81
N ARG A 238 2.23 11.84 13.13
CA ARG A 238 2.07 12.87 14.17
C ARG A 238 2.90 14.12 13.91
N PRO A 239 4.18 14.05 13.47
CA PRO A 239 4.94 15.27 13.17
C PRO A 239 4.34 16.10 12.03
N SER A 240 3.48 15.48 11.21
CA SER A 240 2.78 16.12 10.10
C SER A 240 1.37 16.60 10.47
N LEU A 241 0.85 16.28 11.67
CA LEU A 241 -0.45 16.72 12.17
C LEU A 241 -0.31 18.07 12.88
N HIS A 242 -0.81 19.13 12.25
CA HIS A 242 -0.81 20.48 12.80
C HIS A 242 -2.15 20.80 13.47
N GLY A 243 -2.09 21.44 14.64
CA GLY A 243 -3.26 21.70 15.48
C GLY A 243 -3.99 20.42 15.92
N GLY A 244 -3.31 19.26 15.85
CA GLY A 244 -3.88 17.95 16.17
C GLY A 244 -4.86 17.38 15.14
N ILE A 245 -5.11 18.07 14.01
CA ILE A 245 -6.18 17.69 13.07
C ILE A 245 -5.81 17.79 11.59
N MET A 246 -4.97 18.75 11.17
CA MET A 246 -4.65 18.96 9.75
C MET A 246 -3.30 18.36 9.38
N MET A 247 -3.29 17.43 8.43
CA MET A 247 -2.07 16.89 7.82
C MET A 247 -1.42 17.92 6.89
N ALA A 248 -0.19 18.33 7.22
CA ALA A 248 0.67 19.18 6.38
C ALA A 248 2.13 18.66 6.40
N PRO A 249 2.41 17.53 5.73
CA PRO A 249 3.74 16.92 5.74
C PRO A 249 4.73 17.73 4.90
N THR A 250 5.91 17.96 5.46
CA THR A 250 7.07 18.50 4.75
C THR A 250 7.70 17.45 3.82
N ARG A 251 8.54 17.88 2.86
CA ARG A 251 9.30 16.96 2.00
C ARG A 251 10.19 16.01 2.80
N GLU A 252 10.79 16.49 3.88
CA GLU A 252 11.63 15.67 4.74
C GLU A 252 10.79 14.58 5.43
N GLN A 253 9.64 14.94 6.00
CA GLN A 253 8.70 14.00 6.63
C GLN A 253 8.21 12.94 5.63
N ARG A 254 7.78 13.36 4.44
CA ARG A 254 7.43 12.49 3.31
C ARG A 254 8.53 11.48 2.98
N SER A 255 9.78 11.95 2.90
CA SER A 255 10.95 11.11 2.62
C SER A 255 11.22 10.06 3.70
N ARG A 256 10.76 10.28 4.95
CA ARG A 256 10.93 9.31 6.04
C ARG A 256 10.16 8.03 5.80
N TYR A 257 9.06 8.06 5.05
CA TYR A 257 8.30 6.85 4.73
C TYR A 257 9.13 5.83 3.95
N ALA A 258 10.11 6.29 3.16
CA ALA A 258 11.06 5.39 2.51
C ALA A 258 11.75 4.48 3.54
N ARG A 259 12.09 4.99 4.73
CA ARG A 259 12.79 4.21 5.76
C ARG A 259 11.95 3.06 6.30
N TRP A 260 10.63 3.24 6.36
CA TRP A 260 9.68 2.23 6.82
C TRP A 260 9.53 1.07 5.84
N LEU A 261 9.51 1.36 4.53
CA LEU A 261 9.45 0.33 3.49
C LEU A 261 10.71 -0.53 3.49
N LEU A 262 10.62 -1.82 3.17
CA LEU A 262 11.79 -2.67 3.01
C LEU A 262 12.45 -2.43 1.66
N ALA A 263 11.69 -2.46 0.55
CA ALA A 263 12.26 -2.49 -0.80
C ALA A 263 11.64 -1.51 -1.81
N TYR A 264 10.34 -1.26 -1.75
CA TYR A 264 9.65 -0.49 -2.77
C TYR A 264 10.15 0.96 -2.81
N GLY A 265 10.45 1.45 -4.01
CA GLY A 265 10.93 2.82 -4.19
C GLY A 265 12.34 3.05 -3.64
N LYS A 266 13.11 2.00 -3.33
CA LYS A 266 14.51 2.10 -2.88
C LYS A 266 15.50 1.66 -3.95
N SER A 267 16.70 2.21 -3.86
CA SER A 267 17.84 1.80 -4.68
C SER A 267 18.58 0.60 -4.09
N GLU A 268 18.58 0.48 -2.76
CA GLU A 268 19.35 -0.50 -2.01
C GLU A 268 18.51 -1.07 -0.84
N LEU A 269 18.74 -2.33 -0.52
CA LEU A 269 18.28 -2.96 0.72
C LEU A 269 19.45 -3.10 1.69
N ARG A 270 19.20 -2.84 2.97
CA ARG A 270 20.10 -3.25 4.07
C ARG A 270 19.70 -4.63 4.57
N CYS A 271 20.64 -5.56 4.60
CA CYS A 271 20.43 -6.96 4.98
C CYS A 271 21.53 -7.46 5.93
N THR A 272 21.25 -8.58 6.60
CA THR A 272 22.24 -9.32 7.40
C THR A 272 23.29 -9.96 6.49
N VAL A 273 24.38 -10.47 7.08
CA VAL A 273 25.43 -11.17 6.31
C VAL A 273 24.87 -12.43 5.68
N MET A 274 24.12 -13.24 6.44
CA MET A 274 23.47 -14.45 5.93
C MET A 274 22.54 -14.14 4.76
N HIS A 275 21.63 -13.18 4.92
CA HIS A 275 20.68 -12.85 3.85
C HIS A 275 21.40 -12.33 2.59
N ALA A 276 22.46 -11.54 2.76
CA ALA A 276 23.30 -11.11 1.65
C ALA A 276 23.94 -12.28 0.90
N SER A 277 24.44 -13.30 1.61
CA SER A 277 24.99 -14.53 1.01
C SER A 277 23.90 -15.27 0.22
N LEU A 278 22.77 -15.56 0.86
CA LEU A 278 21.68 -16.29 0.22
C LEU A 278 21.19 -15.61 -1.08
N ILE A 279 21.10 -14.27 -1.09
CA ILE A 279 20.77 -13.49 -2.30
C ILE A 279 21.81 -13.69 -3.40
N ASP A 280 23.09 -13.62 -3.05
CA ASP A 280 24.18 -13.74 -4.01
C ASP A 280 24.24 -15.17 -4.57
N ASP A 281 24.11 -16.18 -3.71
CA ASP A 281 24.09 -17.60 -4.06
C ASP A 281 22.91 -17.92 -5.00
N TYR A 282 21.71 -17.46 -4.68
CA TYR A 282 20.53 -17.59 -5.54
C TYR A 282 20.74 -16.96 -6.92
N ASN A 283 21.24 -15.72 -6.95
CA ASN A 283 21.45 -15.00 -8.21
C ASN A 283 22.57 -15.63 -9.06
N GLN A 284 23.65 -16.11 -8.42
CA GLN A 284 24.74 -16.83 -9.09
C GLN A 284 24.26 -18.16 -9.67
N ARG A 285 23.45 -18.91 -8.89
CA ARG A 285 22.86 -20.17 -9.35
C ARG A 285 21.96 -19.96 -10.57
N LEU A 286 21.10 -18.94 -10.54
CA LEU A 286 20.28 -18.58 -11.72
C LEU A 286 21.13 -18.21 -12.93
N ASP A 287 22.24 -17.49 -12.75
CA ASP A 287 23.13 -17.14 -13.85
C ASP A 287 23.78 -18.38 -14.47
N ASN A 288 24.15 -19.37 -13.64
CA ASN A 288 24.69 -20.64 -14.12
C ASN A 288 23.64 -21.47 -14.86
N LEU A 289 22.43 -21.58 -14.28
CA LEU A 289 21.30 -22.27 -14.91
C LEU A 289 20.88 -21.61 -16.23
N SER A 290 20.98 -20.28 -16.34
CA SER A 290 20.64 -19.55 -17.58
C SER A 290 21.54 -19.89 -18.77
N LYS A 291 22.75 -20.38 -18.50
CA LYS A 291 23.74 -20.78 -19.51
C LYS A 291 23.57 -22.23 -19.93
N GLN A 292 22.75 -23.02 -19.24
CA GLN A 292 22.45 -24.39 -19.64
C GLN A 292 21.56 -24.37 -20.89
N GLY A 293 21.92 -25.12 -21.92
CA GLY A 293 21.12 -25.21 -23.15
C GLY A 293 19.80 -25.98 -22.99
N SER A 294 19.64 -26.74 -21.90
CA SER A 294 18.46 -27.58 -21.62
C SER A 294 17.42 -26.85 -20.77
N LEU A 295 16.16 -27.28 -20.92
CA LEU A 295 15.10 -26.90 -20.00
C LEU A 295 15.31 -27.57 -18.63
N TRP A 296 14.98 -26.85 -17.56
CA TRP A 296 15.01 -27.37 -16.20
C TRP A 296 13.76 -26.94 -15.43
N ALA A 297 13.27 -27.81 -14.55
CA ALA A 297 12.05 -27.57 -13.78
C ALA A 297 12.37 -27.09 -12.37
N ARG A 298 11.82 -25.93 -11.99
CA ARG A 298 12.05 -25.30 -10.68
C ARG A 298 11.59 -26.19 -9.53
N SER A 299 10.49 -26.92 -9.69
CA SER A 299 9.95 -27.77 -8.64
C SER A 299 10.81 -28.99 -8.30
N THR A 300 11.79 -29.34 -9.14
CA THR A 300 12.65 -30.52 -8.96
C THR A 300 14.10 -30.19 -8.67
N MET A 301 14.45 -28.89 -8.62
CA MET A 301 15.81 -28.48 -8.26
C MET A 301 16.01 -28.61 -6.76
N ASP A 302 17.03 -29.35 -6.37
CA ASP A 302 17.45 -29.54 -4.98
C ASP A 302 18.45 -28.47 -4.51
N ASP A 303 19.03 -27.69 -5.42
CA ASP A 303 20.09 -26.71 -5.15
C ASP A 303 19.75 -25.26 -5.52
N LEU A 304 18.46 -24.94 -5.68
CA LEU A 304 17.97 -23.58 -5.87
C LEU A 304 17.09 -23.17 -4.68
N TYR A 305 17.70 -22.51 -3.70
CA TYR A 305 17.03 -22.12 -2.45
C TYR A 305 16.55 -20.67 -2.47
N ASP A 306 15.34 -20.44 -1.96
CA ASP A 306 14.77 -19.12 -1.77
C ASP A 306 15.59 -18.35 -0.69
N PRO A 307 16.05 -17.12 -0.96
CA PRO A 307 16.86 -16.35 -0.02
C PRO A 307 16.00 -15.70 1.07
N PHE A 308 15.63 -16.50 2.06
CA PHE A 308 14.78 -16.10 3.18
C PHE A 308 15.59 -15.70 4.40
N ASP A 309 15.20 -14.59 5.02
CA ASP A 309 15.78 -14.09 6.27
C ASP A 309 14.67 -14.06 7.34
N PRO A 310 14.71 -14.95 8.35
CA PRO A 310 13.66 -15.03 9.36
C PRO A 310 13.51 -13.73 10.16
N ALA A 311 14.57 -12.92 10.27
CA ALA A 311 14.52 -11.61 10.92
C ALA A 311 13.61 -10.61 10.19
N LEU A 312 13.26 -10.86 8.92
CA LEU A 312 12.29 -10.03 8.20
C LEU A 312 10.86 -10.27 8.63
N VAL A 313 10.56 -11.46 9.19
CA VAL A 313 9.23 -11.89 9.64
C VAL A 313 9.20 -12.27 11.13
N GLU A 314 10.17 -11.75 11.88
CA GLU A 314 10.38 -12.06 13.30
C GLU A 314 9.11 -11.92 14.17
N PRO A 315 8.28 -10.87 14.06
CA PRO A 315 7.04 -10.77 14.84
C PRO A 315 6.10 -11.97 14.66
N ALA A 316 5.99 -12.51 13.44
CA ALA A 316 5.17 -13.69 13.17
C ALA A 316 5.77 -14.97 13.76
N LEU A 317 7.10 -15.08 13.80
CA LEU A 317 7.80 -16.27 14.32
C LEU A 317 7.91 -16.28 15.84
N ARG A 318 7.93 -15.11 16.49
CA ARG A 318 7.93 -14.98 17.95
C ARG A 318 6.56 -15.11 18.59
N SER A 319 5.48 -15.04 17.81
CA SER A 319 4.13 -15.18 18.33
C SER A 319 3.89 -16.57 18.92
N SER A 320 3.58 -16.63 20.21
CA SER A 320 3.30 -17.88 20.93
C SER A 320 1.96 -18.49 20.55
N GLU A 321 0.98 -17.65 20.21
CA GLU A 321 -0.38 -18.10 19.87
C GLU A 321 -0.49 -18.54 18.41
N PHE A 322 0.34 -17.96 17.54
CA PHE A 322 0.10 -17.97 16.11
C PHE A 322 1.41 -17.93 15.31
N ASN A 323 2.09 -19.07 15.19
CA ASN A 323 3.25 -19.22 14.31
C ASN A 323 3.09 -20.40 13.33
N LEU A 324 3.67 -20.26 12.15
CA LEU A 324 3.72 -21.29 11.10
C LEU A 324 5.16 -21.79 10.88
N GLY A 325 6.01 -21.70 11.90
CA GLY A 325 7.44 -22.02 11.80
C GLY A 325 7.67 -23.46 11.35
N HIS A 326 6.84 -24.41 11.82
CA HIS A 326 6.88 -25.81 11.41
C HIS A 326 6.58 -26.02 9.92
N LEU A 327 5.75 -25.17 9.29
CA LEU A 327 5.53 -25.21 7.84
C LEU A 327 6.67 -24.54 7.05
N ILE A 328 7.30 -23.51 7.63
CA ILE A 328 8.39 -22.75 6.98
C ILE A 328 9.66 -23.58 6.91
N PHE A 329 10.10 -24.14 8.03
CA PHE A 329 11.38 -24.83 8.16
C PHE A 329 11.26 -26.36 8.10
N GLY A 330 10.05 -26.89 8.23
CA GLY A 330 9.82 -28.28 8.59
C GLY A 330 9.84 -28.47 10.11
N GLU A 331 9.10 -29.46 10.61
CA GLU A 331 8.90 -29.66 12.05
C GLU A 331 10.21 -29.91 12.80
N GLU A 332 11.06 -30.80 12.30
CA GLU A 332 12.35 -31.14 12.92
C GLU A 332 13.27 -29.92 13.01
N LYS A 333 13.45 -29.21 11.88
CA LYS A 333 14.30 -28.01 11.86
C LYS A 333 13.72 -26.92 12.75
N TRP A 334 12.40 -26.72 12.74
CA TRP A 334 11.74 -25.73 13.59
C TRP A 334 12.02 -25.98 15.08
N ILE A 335 11.92 -27.24 15.53
CA ILE A 335 12.26 -27.63 16.91
C ILE A 335 13.74 -27.38 17.20
N SER A 336 14.64 -27.72 16.27
CA SER A 336 16.08 -27.48 16.44
C SER A 336 16.44 -25.99 16.56
N LEU A 337 15.61 -25.10 15.99
CA LEU A 337 15.75 -23.65 16.08
C LEU A 337 15.09 -23.05 17.35
N GLY A 338 14.64 -23.89 18.28
CA GLY A 338 13.97 -23.48 19.53
C GLY A 338 12.46 -23.31 19.41
N GLY A 339 11.87 -23.67 18.26
CA GLY A 339 10.43 -23.71 18.07
C GLY A 339 9.75 -24.83 18.84
N THR A 340 8.44 -24.74 19.02
CA THR A 340 7.63 -25.80 19.63
C THR A 340 6.76 -26.50 18.60
N LYS A 341 6.50 -27.80 18.82
CA LYS A 341 5.54 -28.55 18.02
C LYS A 341 4.12 -28.05 18.32
N PRO A 342 3.30 -27.75 17.29
CA PRO A 342 1.90 -27.40 17.51
C PRO A 342 1.15 -28.53 18.21
N THR A 343 0.49 -28.23 19.32
CA THR A 343 -0.39 -29.20 20.03
C THR A 343 -1.67 -29.47 19.24
N VAL A 344 -2.14 -28.46 18.50
CA VAL A 344 -3.31 -28.54 17.62
C VAL A 344 -2.88 -28.13 16.22
N LEU A 345 -3.20 -28.97 15.23
CA LEU A 345 -2.94 -28.66 13.83
C LEU A 345 -3.82 -27.49 13.37
N ASP A 346 -3.16 -26.46 12.86
CA ASP A 346 -3.83 -25.32 12.25
C ASP A 346 -4.58 -25.72 10.96
N PRO A 347 -5.60 -24.95 10.54
CA PRO A 347 -6.37 -25.26 9.34
C PRO A 347 -5.53 -25.44 8.08
N LEU A 348 -4.42 -24.71 7.93
CA LEU A 348 -3.58 -24.78 6.73
C LEU A 348 -2.77 -26.08 6.71
N THR A 349 -2.17 -26.48 7.83
CA THR A 349 -1.48 -27.77 7.95
C THR A 349 -2.42 -28.94 7.65
N LYS A 350 -3.67 -28.88 8.13
CA LYS A 350 -4.69 -29.90 7.82
C LYS A 350 -4.99 -30.00 6.32
N VAL A 351 -5.02 -28.88 5.58
CA VAL A 351 -5.23 -28.91 4.12
C VAL A 351 -4.08 -29.64 3.44
N TYR A 352 -2.84 -29.32 3.79
CA TYR A 352 -1.68 -29.94 3.17
C TYR A 352 -1.57 -31.44 3.47
N GLN A 353 -1.88 -31.87 4.69
CA GLN A 353 -1.85 -33.29 5.07
C GLN A 353 -2.99 -34.11 4.44
N SER A 354 -4.18 -33.52 4.29
CA SER A 354 -5.37 -34.24 3.78
C SER A 354 -5.42 -34.35 2.25
N GLN A 355 -4.73 -33.48 1.52
CA GLN A 355 -4.76 -33.48 0.06
C GLN A 355 -3.62 -34.29 -0.55
N ARG A 356 -3.95 -35.45 -1.14
CA ARG A 356 -2.98 -36.34 -1.82
C ARG A 356 -2.09 -35.62 -2.83
N GLN A 357 -2.63 -34.64 -3.56
CA GLN A 357 -1.89 -33.84 -4.54
C GLN A 357 -0.80 -32.94 -3.93
N LEU A 358 -0.90 -32.65 -2.63
CA LEU A 358 0.03 -31.81 -1.89
C LEU A 358 0.96 -32.62 -0.99
N ALA A 359 0.63 -33.89 -0.71
CA ALA A 359 1.41 -34.74 0.19
C ALA A 359 2.88 -34.83 -0.23
N SER A 360 3.18 -34.92 -1.53
CA SER A 360 4.55 -34.93 -2.07
C SER A 360 5.29 -33.59 -1.89
N CYS A 361 4.56 -32.49 -1.72
CA CYS A 361 5.13 -31.17 -1.52
C CYS A 361 5.22 -30.78 -0.04
N PHE A 362 4.67 -31.59 0.87
CA PHE A 362 4.53 -31.22 2.28
C PHE A 362 5.87 -31.00 2.98
N SER A 363 6.91 -31.75 2.58
CA SER A 363 8.27 -31.61 3.09
C SER A 363 9.12 -30.57 2.36
N LEU A 364 8.62 -29.96 1.28
CA LEU A 364 9.39 -29.00 0.48
C LEU A 364 9.44 -27.64 1.18
N THR A 365 10.65 -27.18 1.48
CA THR A 365 10.89 -25.85 2.07
C THR A 365 11.43 -24.84 1.05
N PHE A 366 12.23 -25.30 0.09
CA PHE A 366 13.10 -24.47 -0.76
C PHE A 366 14.03 -23.58 0.06
N LEU A 367 14.37 -23.99 1.27
CA LEU A 367 15.34 -23.30 2.13
C LEU A 367 16.58 -24.18 2.24
N ASP A 368 17.75 -23.56 2.21
CA ASP A 368 18.97 -24.24 2.63
C ASP A 368 18.97 -24.35 4.15
N LEU A 369 18.42 -25.45 4.67
CA LEU A 369 18.29 -25.65 6.11
C LEU A 369 19.64 -25.68 6.85
N GLY A 370 20.75 -25.88 6.14
CA GLY A 370 22.11 -25.83 6.68
C GLY A 370 22.55 -24.43 7.09
N HIS A 371 22.03 -23.38 6.43
CA HIS A 371 22.36 -21.99 6.73
C HIS A 371 21.74 -21.46 8.04
N TYR A 372 20.71 -22.12 8.57
CA TYR A 372 20.00 -21.65 9.77
C TYR A 372 20.52 -22.38 11.01
N ALA A 373 21.56 -21.84 11.64
CA ALA A 373 22.03 -22.33 12.94
C ALA A 373 21.16 -21.83 14.08
N THR A 374 20.71 -20.57 14.00
CA THR A 374 19.76 -19.94 14.91
C THR A 374 18.60 -19.33 14.13
N LEU A 375 17.48 -19.07 14.80
CA LEU A 375 16.33 -18.46 14.14
C LEU A 375 16.58 -16.98 13.82
N PHE A 376 17.25 -16.27 14.72
CA PHE A 376 17.57 -14.87 14.58
C PHE A 376 19.08 -14.68 14.80
N GLU A 377 19.74 -14.02 13.86
CA GLU A 377 21.09 -13.50 14.09
C GLU A 377 20.97 -12.18 14.85
N GLU A 378 21.76 -11.98 15.92
CA GLU A 378 21.90 -10.67 16.58
C GLU A 378 22.67 -9.65 15.70
N ALA A 379 22.96 -10.00 14.45
CA ALA A 379 23.77 -9.21 13.55
C ALA A 379 23.04 -7.95 13.05
N PHE A 380 23.74 -6.82 13.10
CA PHE A 380 23.28 -5.60 12.45
C PHE A 380 23.15 -5.80 10.93
N ARG A 381 22.19 -5.08 10.32
CA ARG A 381 22.02 -5.05 8.86
C ARG A 381 23.07 -4.16 8.20
N GLU A 382 24.31 -4.64 8.20
CA GLU A 382 25.48 -3.91 7.71
C GLU A 382 25.70 -4.03 6.20
N ARG A 383 25.22 -5.13 5.60
CA ARG A 383 25.38 -5.36 4.17
C ARG A 383 24.34 -4.58 3.38
N ARG A 384 24.72 -4.18 2.17
CA ARG A 384 23.84 -3.53 1.20
C ARG A 384 23.80 -4.32 -0.09
N ARG A 385 22.60 -4.46 -0.66
CA ARG A 385 22.40 -5.05 -1.98
C ARG A 385 21.53 -4.13 -2.83
N ASN A 386 21.94 -3.99 -4.09
CA ASN A 386 21.23 -3.15 -5.05
C ASN A 386 19.88 -3.79 -5.39
N LEU A 387 18.81 -3.02 -5.22
CA LEU A 387 17.49 -3.43 -5.68
C LEU A 387 17.39 -3.21 -7.18
N ARG A 388 16.93 -4.21 -7.91
CA ARG A 388 16.57 -4.14 -9.32
C ARG A 388 15.14 -3.65 -9.46
N LEU A 389 14.86 -2.94 -10.56
CA LEU A 389 13.53 -2.47 -10.88
C LEU A 389 13.09 -3.09 -12.19
N PHE A 390 12.05 -3.92 -12.15
CA PHE A 390 11.47 -4.51 -13.35
C PHE A 390 10.12 -3.89 -13.67
N LYS A 391 9.90 -3.63 -14.96
CA LYS A 391 8.57 -3.28 -15.46
C LYS A 391 7.85 -4.56 -15.89
N MET A 392 7.04 -5.09 -14.99
CA MET A 392 6.00 -6.09 -15.29
C MET A 392 4.68 -5.31 -15.60
N PRO A 393 3.47 -5.92 -15.60
CA PRO A 393 2.23 -5.13 -15.68
C PRO A 393 2.16 -3.99 -14.64
N LYS A 394 2.91 -4.12 -13.54
CA LYS A 394 3.25 -3.06 -12.57
C LYS A 394 4.74 -3.13 -12.24
N ALA A 395 5.29 -2.04 -11.70
CA ALA A 395 6.68 -1.98 -11.25
C ALA A 395 6.93 -2.94 -10.07
N VAL A 396 8.11 -3.56 -10.07
CA VAL A 396 8.56 -4.51 -9.04
C VAL A 396 9.99 -4.17 -8.63
N PHE A 397 10.21 -3.97 -7.33
CA PHE A 397 11.51 -3.75 -6.72
C PHE A 397 11.96 -5.03 -6.02
N THR A 398 13.09 -5.60 -6.44
CA THR A 398 13.54 -6.90 -5.94
C THR A 398 15.05 -7.04 -5.93
N LEU A 399 15.57 -7.93 -5.09
CA LEU A 399 16.96 -8.35 -5.07
C LEU A 399 17.24 -9.49 -6.06
N LEU A 400 16.18 -10.14 -6.52
CA LEU A 400 16.27 -11.42 -7.21
C LEU A 400 16.14 -11.23 -8.71
N ARG A 401 16.93 -11.99 -9.47
CA ARG A 401 16.79 -12.07 -10.92
C ARG A 401 15.49 -12.82 -11.29
N PRO A 402 14.84 -12.46 -12.40
CA PRO A 402 13.76 -13.26 -12.96
C PRO A 402 14.29 -14.62 -13.41
N PHE A 403 13.40 -15.61 -13.53
CA PHE A 403 13.82 -16.91 -14.01
C PHE A 403 14.26 -16.83 -15.48
N PRO A 404 15.33 -17.53 -15.86
CA PRO A 404 15.79 -17.55 -17.24
C PRO A 404 14.78 -18.24 -18.16
N ALA A 405 14.88 -17.98 -19.46
CA ALA A 405 13.94 -18.53 -20.45
C ALA A 405 13.95 -20.06 -20.54
N ASN A 406 15.00 -20.74 -20.06
CA ASN A 406 15.07 -22.20 -20.02
C ASN A 406 14.45 -22.80 -18.74
N SER A 407 13.80 -22.00 -17.89
CA SER A 407 13.17 -22.45 -16.65
C SER A 407 11.66 -22.70 -16.82
N ILE A 408 11.20 -23.87 -16.40
CA ILE A 408 9.76 -24.23 -16.30
C ILE A 408 9.35 -24.47 -14.85
N ALA A 409 8.07 -24.31 -14.51
CA ALA A 409 7.61 -24.45 -13.13
C ALA A 409 7.67 -25.92 -12.69
N PHE A 410 7.06 -26.81 -13.46
CA PHE A 410 7.01 -28.25 -13.20
C PHE A 410 7.46 -29.07 -14.41
N PRO A 411 7.94 -30.31 -14.20
CA PRO A 411 8.20 -31.24 -15.29
C PRO A 411 6.98 -31.44 -16.17
N GLY A 412 7.18 -31.43 -17.49
CA GLY A 412 6.11 -31.60 -18.47
C GLY A 412 5.41 -30.30 -18.89
N ASP A 413 5.70 -29.17 -18.24
CA ASP A 413 5.25 -27.87 -18.72
C ASP A 413 5.92 -27.54 -20.07
N THR A 414 5.17 -27.63 -21.16
CA THR A 414 5.61 -27.24 -22.52
C THR A 414 5.56 -25.73 -22.73
N SER A 415 4.81 -25.04 -21.88
CA SER A 415 4.84 -23.59 -21.77
C SER A 415 6.17 -23.19 -21.14
N VAL A 416 7.19 -22.99 -21.99
CA VAL A 416 8.32 -22.14 -21.62
C VAL A 416 7.71 -20.91 -20.98
N SER A 417 8.02 -20.65 -19.70
CA SER A 417 7.43 -19.53 -18.98
C SER A 417 7.63 -18.33 -19.89
N LYS A 418 6.53 -17.80 -20.47
CA LYS A 418 6.58 -16.52 -21.15
C LYS A 418 6.81 -15.54 -20.03
N SER A 419 8.06 -15.48 -19.52
CA SER A 419 8.44 -14.59 -18.44
C SER A 419 7.94 -13.24 -18.93
N ALA A 420 6.95 -12.72 -18.22
CA ALA A 420 6.14 -11.64 -18.73
C ALA A 420 7.11 -10.51 -19.04
N LYS A 421 7.36 -10.21 -20.34
CA LYS A 421 8.50 -9.43 -20.84
C LYS A 421 9.10 -8.54 -19.76
N CYS A 422 10.08 -9.08 -19.03
CA CYS A 422 10.54 -8.48 -17.79
C CYS A 422 11.66 -7.52 -18.16
N HIS A 423 11.33 -6.25 -18.34
CA HIS A 423 12.32 -5.25 -18.71
C HIS A 423 12.90 -4.60 -17.45
N GLU A 424 14.18 -4.85 -17.18
CA GLU A 424 14.89 -4.14 -16.13
C GLU A 424 15.05 -2.66 -16.53
N LEU A 425 14.74 -1.76 -15.60
CA LEU A 425 14.92 -0.33 -15.76
C LEU A 425 16.26 0.08 -15.15
N HIS A 426 17.03 0.87 -15.90
CA HIS A 426 18.34 1.35 -15.49
C HIS A 426 18.43 2.89 -15.50
N GLY A 427 19.49 3.44 -14.88
CA GLY A 427 19.83 4.86 -14.91
C GLY A 427 18.67 5.79 -14.51
N ASN A 428 18.45 6.82 -15.32
CA ASN A 428 17.41 7.83 -15.08
C ASN A 428 15.99 7.24 -15.06
N LYS A 429 15.74 6.18 -15.83
CA LYS A 429 14.44 5.47 -15.83
C LYS A 429 14.19 4.74 -14.52
N LYS A 430 15.22 4.23 -13.84
CA LYS A 430 15.08 3.65 -12.50
C LYS A 430 14.94 4.73 -11.44
N LYS A 431 15.80 5.75 -11.53
CA LYS A 431 15.80 6.91 -10.63
C LYS A 431 14.43 7.59 -10.56
N SER A 432 13.65 7.59 -11.65
CA SER A 432 12.28 8.13 -11.64
C SER A 432 11.24 7.38 -10.84
N TRP A 433 11.57 6.20 -10.33
CA TRP A 433 10.68 5.41 -9.49
C TRP A 433 11.12 5.36 -8.03
N LEU A 434 12.28 5.95 -7.70
CA LEU A 434 12.73 6.00 -6.31
C LEU A 434 11.85 6.97 -5.53
N LEU A 435 11.44 6.59 -4.32
CA LEU A 435 10.55 7.40 -3.50
C LEU A 435 11.15 8.78 -3.25
N GLN A 436 12.44 8.81 -2.91
CA GLN A 436 13.17 10.05 -2.66
C GLN A 436 13.15 10.98 -3.88
N ASP A 437 13.33 10.42 -5.08
CA ASP A 437 13.28 11.18 -6.32
C ASP A 437 11.88 11.70 -6.63
N ILE A 438 10.83 10.90 -6.40
CA ILE A 438 9.44 11.33 -6.58
C ILE A 438 9.11 12.50 -5.63
N VAL A 439 9.45 12.35 -4.34
CA VAL A 439 9.23 13.38 -3.32
C VAL A 439 10.00 14.68 -3.63
N ASN A 440 11.18 14.56 -4.27
CA ASN A 440 12.03 15.70 -4.60
C ASN A 440 11.66 16.40 -5.91
N ARG A 441 11.10 15.70 -6.90
CA ARG A 441 10.84 16.23 -8.25
C ARG A 441 9.75 17.29 -8.29
N SER A 442 8.69 17.14 -7.51
CA SER A 442 7.61 18.13 -7.51
C SER A 442 6.67 17.98 -6.31
N ASN A 443 5.81 18.99 -6.14
CA ASN A 443 4.72 18.99 -5.16
C ASN A 443 3.46 18.29 -5.69
N THR A 444 3.43 17.97 -6.98
CA THR A 444 2.24 17.46 -7.67
C THR A 444 2.32 15.97 -7.93
N ASP A 445 3.53 15.40 -7.98
CA ASP A 445 3.70 13.97 -8.07
C ASP A 445 3.41 13.34 -6.71
N VAL A 446 2.49 12.38 -6.73
CA VAL A 446 2.07 11.60 -5.57
C VAL A 446 2.99 10.38 -5.49
N ALA A 447 3.79 10.27 -4.43
CA ALA A 447 4.53 9.04 -4.15
C ALA A 447 3.59 8.03 -3.46
N ILE A 448 4.12 6.87 -3.04
CA ILE A 448 3.34 5.94 -2.23
C ILE A 448 3.48 6.28 -0.74
N GLY A 449 2.41 6.10 0.03
CA GLY A 449 2.44 6.20 1.48
C GLY A 449 1.41 7.12 2.09
N PRO A 450 1.27 7.11 3.43
CA PRO A 450 0.22 7.83 4.13
C PRO A 450 0.39 9.36 4.09
N LEU A 451 1.61 9.85 3.81
CA LEU A 451 1.93 11.28 3.69
C LEU A 451 1.85 11.82 2.25
N GLU A 452 1.47 10.98 1.30
CA GLU A 452 1.58 11.29 -0.14
C GLU A 452 0.24 11.56 -0.82
N TYR A 453 -0.87 11.33 -0.12
CA TYR A 453 -2.19 11.53 -0.69
C TYR A 453 -2.49 13.00 -1.04
N CYS A 454 -3.51 13.19 -1.87
CA CYS A 454 -3.90 14.52 -2.33
C CYS A 454 -4.45 15.40 -1.19
N GLY A 455 -4.44 16.71 -1.38
CA GLY A 455 -5.16 17.65 -0.51
C GLY A 455 -4.58 17.87 0.89
N HIS A 456 -3.34 17.43 1.12
CA HIS A 456 -2.58 17.85 2.29
C HIS A 456 -2.44 19.37 2.33
N ALA A 457 -2.49 19.92 3.54
CA ALA A 457 -2.15 21.31 3.78
C ALA A 457 -0.66 21.56 3.54
N LEU A 458 -0.29 22.83 3.44
CA LEU A 458 1.05 23.32 3.12
C LEU A 458 1.62 24.01 4.35
N VAL A 459 2.88 23.70 4.67
CA VAL A 459 3.66 24.48 5.63
C VAL A 459 4.30 25.65 4.87
N VAL A 460 3.92 26.87 5.24
CA VAL A 460 4.38 28.12 4.63
C VAL A 460 5.27 28.85 5.63
N ASN A 461 6.56 28.97 5.32
CA ASN A 461 7.49 29.70 6.18
C ASN A 461 7.40 31.21 5.92
N THR A 462 7.29 32.00 7.00
CA THR A 462 7.38 33.46 6.94
C THR A 462 8.85 33.90 6.84
N PRO A 463 9.14 35.15 6.43
CA PRO A 463 10.51 35.67 6.41
C PRO A 463 11.20 35.63 7.79
N HIS A 464 10.43 35.64 8.87
CA HIS A 464 10.93 35.60 10.26
C HIS A 464 11.07 34.17 10.80
N GLY A 465 10.84 33.14 9.95
CA GLY A 465 11.01 31.74 10.33
C GLY A 465 9.79 31.07 10.97
N GLU A 466 8.69 31.81 11.14
CA GLU A 466 7.42 31.25 11.63
C GLU A 466 6.81 30.31 10.59
N ARG A 467 6.05 29.31 11.05
CA ARG A 467 5.40 28.32 10.19
C ARG A 467 3.89 28.54 10.22
N LEU A 468 3.32 28.89 9.07
CA LEU A 468 1.87 28.98 8.86
C LEU A 468 1.38 27.72 8.15
N ILE A 469 0.15 27.32 8.43
CA ILE A 469 -0.49 26.16 7.79
C ILE A 469 -1.59 26.67 6.86
N ALA A 470 -1.44 26.37 5.57
CA ALA A 470 -2.38 26.78 4.53
C ALA A 470 -3.02 25.55 3.88
N THR A 471 -4.33 25.55 3.74
CA THR A 471 -5.08 24.46 3.09
C THR A 471 -4.76 24.32 1.59
N CYS A 472 -4.34 25.41 0.95
CA CYS A 472 -3.83 25.42 -0.41
C CYS A 472 -2.94 26.65 -0.66
N ARG A 473 -2.35 26.77 -1.86
CA ARG A 473 -1.47 27.91 -2.19
C ARG A 473 -2.19 29.25 -2.29
N ALA A 474 -3.51 29.22 -2.52
CA ALA A 474 -4.36 30.39 -2.63
C ALA A 474 -5.19 30.62 -1.35
N ASP A 475 -4.79 30.00 -0.23
CA ASP A 475 -5.54 30.10 1.04
C ASP A 475 -5.67 31.57 1.48
N PRO A 476 -6.89 32.07 1.70
CA PRO A 476 -7.14 33.47 2.06
C PRO A 476 -6.69 33.80 3.50
N SER A 477 -6.43 32.81 4.34
CA SER A 477 -5.85 33.02 5.67
C SER A 477 -4.37 33.42 5.63
N LEU A 478 -3.69 33.24 4.49
CA LEU A 478 -2.32 33.68 4.30
C LEU A 478 -2.24 35.20 4.07
N PRO A 479 -1.25 35.88 4.66
CA PRO A 479 -0.86 37.24 4.25
C PRO A 479 -0.69 37.35 2.74
N GLU A 480 -1.13 38.46 2.15
CA GLU A 480 -1.20 38.63 0.69
C GLU A 480 0.16 38.43 0.00
N ASN A 481 1.24 38.94 0.60
CA ASN A 481 2.60 38.75 0.11
C ASN A 481 3.04 37.28 0.09
N LEU A 482 2.65 36.48 1.09
CA LEU A 482 2.93 35.05 1.12
C LEU A 482 2.09 34.29 0.10
N ARG A 483 0.83 34.67 -0.07
CA ARG A 483 -0.07 34.09 -1.07
C ARG A 483 0.42 34.35 -2.50
N ASP A 484 0.83 35.59 -2.81
CA ASP A 484 1.47 35.94 -4.09
C ASP A 484 2.75 35.11 -4.32
N ARG A 485 3.62 35.00 -3.31
CA ARG A 485 4.84 34.17 -3.35
C ARG A 485 4.53 32.70 -3.68
N GLU A 486 3.55 32.10 -2.99
CA GLU A 486 3.19 30.69 -3.20
C GLU A 486 2.55 30.45 -4.57
N MET A 487 1.77 31.40 -5.07
CA MET A 487 1.18 31.34 -6.41
C MET A 487 2.23 31.50 -7.51
N ARG A 488 3.20 32.40 -7.35
CA ARG A 488 4.36 32.51 -8.25
C ARG A 488 5.20 31.24 -8.25
N THR A 489 5.41 30.63 -7.08
CA THR A 489 6.13 29.35 -6.96
C THR A 489 5.41 28.25 -7.74
N LEU A 490 4.08 28.17 -7.65
CA LEU A 490 3.29 27.24 -8.46
C LEU A 490 3.47 27.47 -9.97
N PHE A 491 3.46 28.73 -10.38
CA PHE A 491 3.67 29.09 -11.78
C PHE A 491 5.06 28.65 -12.26
N ARG A 492 6.11 28.89 -11.48
CA ARG A 492 7.49 28.46 -11.81
C ARG A 492 7.59 26.95 -11.96
N VAL A 493 7.04 26.20 -11.00
CA VAL A 493 7.04 24.72 -11.04
C VAL A 493 6.29 24.20 -12.27
N ARG A 494 5.11 24.76 -12.58
CA ARG A 494 4.30 24.37 -13.75
C ARG A 494 5.05 24.59 -15.07
N ASN A 495 5.88 25.63 -15.14
CA ASN A 495 6.68 25.97 -16.31
C ASN A 495 8.09 25.36 -16.27
N LYS A 496 8.34 24.38 -15.38
CA LYS A 496 9.63 23.67 -15.23
C LYS A 496 10.85 24.59 -15.00
N MET A 497 10.63 25.74 -14.37
CA MET A 497 11.67 26.73 -14.10
C MET A 497 12.45 26.50 -12.80
N ASP A 498 11.89 25.69 -11.90
CA ASP A 498 12.50 25.33 -10.62
C ASP A 498 12.64 23.80 -10.55
N GLN A 499 13.52 23.24 -11.37
CA GLN A 499 13.85 21.81 -11.28
C GLN A 499 14.86 21.57 -10.15
N SER A 500 14.68 20.46 -9.43
CA SER A 500 15.58 20.08 -8.34
C SER A 500 17.00 19.88 -8.87
N GLY A 501 17.97 20.61 -8.30
CA GLY A 501 19.39 20.53 -8.69
C GLY A 501 19.83 21.58 -9.72
N GLU A 502 18.91 22.37 -10.26
CA GLU A 502 19.23 23.49 -11.17
C GLU A 502 19.25 24.82 -10.40
N ARG A 503 20.12 25.74 -10.84
CA ARG A 503 20.15 27.10 -10.27
C ARG A 503 18.83 27.79 -10.62
N ARG A 504 18.19 28.43 -9.63
CA ARG A 504 16.95 29.18 -9.87
C ARG A 504 17.19 30.28 -10.89
N GLU A 505 16.57 30.14 -12.06
CA GLU A 505 16.66 31.15 -13.10
C GLU A 505 15.67 32.29 -12.86
N THR A 506 16.10 33.51 -13.15
CA THR A 506 15.21 34.68 -13.18
C THR A 506 14.15 34.50 -14.26
N MET A 507 12.90 34.88 -13.96
CA MET A 507 11.86 34.85 -15.00
C MET A 507 12.16 35.85 -16.10
N ALA A 508 12.13 35.37 -17.34
CA ALA A 508 12.11 36.26 -18.51
C ALA A 508 10.96 37.29 -18.37
N PRO A 509 11.13 38.55 -18.82
CA PRO A 509 10.14 39.61 -18.60
C PRO A 509 8.72 39.27 -19.07
N ASN A 510 8.60 38.52 -20.17
CA ASN A 510 7.29 38.07 -20.69
C ASN A 510 6.65 37.00 -19.79
N MET A 511 7.45 36.09 -19.24
CA MET A 511 6.97 35.09 -18.29
C MET A 511 6.58 35.70 -16.95
N LYS A 512 7.35 36.70 -16.47
CA LYS A 512 7.01 37.46 -15.27
C LYS A 512 5.65 38.16 -15.42
N ARG A 513 5.42 38.85 -16.54
CA ARG A 513 4.12 39.47 -16.85
C ARG A 513 2.97 38.46 -16.89
N LYS A 514 3.19 37.29 -17.49
CA LYS A 514 2.20 36.19 -17.49
C LYS A 514 1.90 35.69 -16.08
N ALA A 515 2.93 35.49 -15.26
CA ALA A 515 2.79 35.09 -13.87
C ALA A 515 2.02 36.15 -13.07
N ASP A 516 2.37 37.43 -13.21
CA ASP A 516 1.68 38.55 -12.54
C ASP A 516 0.20 38.58 -12.88
N ASN A 517 -0.14 38.44 -14.17
CA ASN A 517 -1.52 38.41 -14.62
C ASN A 517 -2.29 37.19 -14.09
N GLU A 518 -1.66 36.00 -14.08
CA GLU A 518 -2.29 34.79 -13.54
C GLU A 518 -2.50 34.91 -12.03
N VAL A 519 -1.51 35.40 -11.28
CA VAL A 519 -1.61 35.59 -9.83
C VAL A 519 -2.71 36.60 -9.50
N ARG A 520 -2.71 37.79 -10.13
CA ARG A 520 -3.77 38.80 -9.93
C ARG A 520 -5.16 38.23 -10.21
N LYS A 521 -5.32 37.49 -11.32
CA LYS A 521 -6.59 36.86 -11.67
C LYS A 521 -7.04 35.84 -10.62
N VAL A 522 -6.11 35.11 -10.01
CA VAL A 522 -6.41 34.15 -8.96
C VAL A 522 -6.73 34.83 -7.63
N LEU A 523 -6.02 35.90 -7.26
CA LEU A 523 -6.24 36.60 -6.00
C LEU A 523 -7.51 37.47 -5.99
N ALA A 524 -7.99 37.86 -7.17
CA ALA A 524 -9.23 38.62 -7.34
C ALA A 524 -10.50 37.75 -7.41
N ALA A 525 -10.33 36.42 -7.50
CA ALA A 525 -11.43 35.44 -7.62
C ALA A 525 -11.61 34.69 -6.31
#